data_AF-A0AAD5FXY8-F1
#
_entry.id   AF-A0AAD5FXY8-F1
#
_cell.length_a   1.000
_cell.length_b   1.000
_cell.length_c   1.000
_cell.angle_alpha   90.00
_cell.angle_beta   90.00
_cell.angle_gamma   90.00
#
_symmetry.space_group_name_H-M   'P 1'
#
loop_
_entity.id
_entity.type
_entity.pdbx_description
1 polymer ?
#
loop_
_entity_poly.entity_id
_entity_poly.type
_entity_poly.pdbx_seq_one_letter_code
_entity_poly.pdbx_strand_id
1 'polypeptide(L)'
;MSSEKNIHPVASSAAPITSVHSVGSHLETQDHEVNLDAVLSNPLSIGEVGTTLTDAQKNFVLRRLHFDALTSFDQLPPECTFIFEKIEQMPTQEAIEILKDAIAEHENDVNVQDHDLELWRELVDYNSHGFHHAEDEKKSESSIDEKGNPVKVTAISYGDEAHSNDPSTGKPEIVDWDLQVRLEAVLIAYWSPYPEVRAVTRPFDDPTLPVETFRVYLIGIIWTGIGAVINQFFSERQPAITLNMSVVQVFLYPS
;
A
#
# COMPACT_ATOMS: atom_id res chain seq x y z
N MET A 1 -52.48 5.13 30.93
CA MET A 1 -52.14 5.24 29.50
C MET A 1 -51.37 6.53 29.30
N SER A 2 -50.04 6.45 29.33
CA SER A 2 -49.11 7.43 28.75
C SER A 2 -47.77 6.71 28.68
N SER A 3 -47.48 6.14 27.51
CA SER A 3 -46.18 5.57 27.20
C SER A 3 -45.34 6.70 26.61
N GLU A 4 -44.40 7.23 27.39
CA GLU A 4 -43.36 8.11 26.89
C GLU A 4 -42.44 7.30 25.97
N LYS A 5 -42.54 7.57 24.66
CA LYS A 5 -41.59 7.11 23.66
C LYS A 5 -40.28 7.87 23.88
N ASN A 6 -39.27 7.19 24.41
CA ASN A 6 -37.89 7.65 24.34
C ASN A 6 -37.46 7.66 22.86
N ILE A 7 -37.37 8.86 22.31
CA ILE A 7 -36.77 9.11 20.99
C ILE A 7 -35.26 9.16 21.24
N HIS A 8 -34.55 8.09 20.87
CA HIS A 8 -33.10 8.16 20.77
C HIS A 8 -32.72 9.12 19.64
N PRO A 9 -31.81 10.09 19.86
CA PRO A 9 -31.36 10.97 18.81
C PRO A 9 -30.50 10.14 17.86
N VAL A 10 -30.89 10.09 16.59
CA VAL A 10 -30.04 9.62 15.51
C VAL A 10 -28.92 10.66 15.38
N ALA A 11 -27.79 10.37 16.02
CA ALA A 11 -26.56 11.12 15.79
C ALA A 11 -26.10 10.82 14.36
N SER A 12 -26.49 11.70 13.43
CA SER A 12 -25.87 11.82 12.11
C SER A 12 -24.46 12.37 12.29
N SER A 13 -23.57 11.51 12.77
CA SER A 13 -22.13 11.70 12.68
C SER A 13 -21.71 11.07 11.36
N ALA A 14 -21.57 11.87 10.31
CA ALA A 14 -20.87 11.45 9.11
C ALA A 14 -19.44 11.12 9.55
N ALA A 15 -19.13 9.84 9.69
CA ALA A 15 -17.77 9.39 9.88
C ALA A 15 -16.93 9.92 8.71
N PRO A 16 -15.66 10.31 8.93
CA PRO A 16 -14.76 10.54 7.80
C PRO A 16 -14.82 9.30 6.91
N ILE A 17 -14.93 9.53 5.60
CA ILE A 17 -15.07 8.49 4.59
C ILE A 17 -13.68 7.88 4.40
N THR A 18 -13.16 7.26 5.46
CA THR A 18 -11.83 6.64 5.47
C THR A 18 -11.94 5.33 4.71
N SER A 19 -11.03 5.09 3.78
CA SER A 19 -11.01 3.84 3.00
C SER A 19 -10.79 2.61 3.89
N VAL A 20 -10.19 2.81 5.06
CA VAL A 20 -9.77 1.81 6.02
C VAL A 20 -10.84 1.56 7.12
N HIS A 21 -11.17 0.29 7.34
CA HIS A 21 -12.18 -0.15 8.32
C HIS A 21 -11.71 -0.13 9.79
N SER A 22 -10.40 -0.24 10.03
CA SER A 22 -9.80 -0.31 11.38
C SER A 22 -8.46 0.43 11.44
N VAL A 23 -8.15 1.03 12.59
CA VAL A 23 -6.83 1.58 12.90
C VAL A 23 -6.22 0.68 13.97
N GLY A 24 -5.75 -0.48 13.53
CA GLY A 24 -5.17 -1.53 14.35
C GLY A 24 -3.68 -1.71 14.09
N SER A 25 -3.19 -2.92 14.38
CA SER A 25 -1.83 -3.34 13.99
C SER A 25 -1.88 -4.01 12.62
N HIS A 26 -0.80 -3.89 11.84
CA HIS A 26 -0.62 -4.60 10.57
C HIS A 26 -0.73 -6.14 10.70
N LEU A 27 -0.68 -6.68 11.92
CA LEU A 27 -0.88 -8.11 12.20
C LEU A 27 -2.36 -8.53 12.25
N GLU A 28 -3.29 -7.58 12.31
CA GLU A 28 -4.72 -7.83 12.41
C GLU A 28 -5.38 -7.80 11.04
N THR A 29 -6.19 -8.81 10.71
CA THR A 29 -6.83 -8.92 9.38
C THR A 29 -7.73 -7.74 9.04
N GLN A 30 -8.45 -7.21 10.03
CA GLN A 30 -9.36 -6.07 9.87
C GLN A 30 -8.63 -4.79 9.42
N ASP A 31 -7.32 -4.72 9.65
CA ASP A 31 -6.51 -3.56 9.31
C ASP A 31 -6.14 -3.52 7.81
N HIS A 32 -6.25 -4.67 7.13
CA HIS A 32 -6.06 -4.82 5.68
C HIS A 32 -7.37 -4.69 4.89
N GLU A 33 -8.52 -4.67 5.57
CA GLU A 33 -9.84 -4.65 4.91
C GLU A 33 -10.23 -3.23 4.48
N VAL A 34 -10.64 -3.10 3.21
CA VAL A 34 -11.12 -1.87 2.58
C VAL A 34 -12.50 -2.10 1.96
N ASN A 35 -13.43 -1.17 2.23
CA ASN A 35 -14.72 -1.17 1.55
C ASN A 35 -14.59 -0.51 0.18
N LEU A 36 -14.37 -1.33 -0.85
CA LEU A 36 -14.08 -0.83 -2.19
C LEU A 36 -15.25 -0.04 -2.79
N ASP A 37 -16.49 -0.43 -2.52
CA ASP A 37 -17.68 0.30 -2.98
C ASP A 37 -17.74 1.72 -2.42
N ALA A 38 -17.39 1.88 -1.14
CA ALA A 38 -17.34 3.19 -0.49
C ALA A 38 -16.26 4.08 -1.15
N VAL A 39 -15.05 3.54 -1.35
CA VAL A 39 -13.92 4.26 -1.96
C VAL A 39 -14.23 4.67 -3.40
N LEU A 40 -14.81 3.77 -4.20
CA LEU A 40 -15.15 4.05 -5.60
C LEU A 40 -16.32 5.03 -5.73
N SER A 41 -17.25 5.04 -4.78
CA SER A 41 -18.39 5.97 -4.81
C SER A 41 -18.00 7.40 -4.42
N ASN A 42 -16.96 7.57 -3.61
CA ASN A 42 -16.43 8.87 -3.20
C ASN A 42 -14.89 8.88 -3.31
N PRO A 43 -14.34 8.99 -4.54
CA PRO A 43 -12.89 8.99 -4.73
C PRO A 43 -12.27 10.22 -4.08
N LEU A 44 -11.17 10.01 -3.34
CA LEU A 44 -10.43 11.07 -2.68
C LEU A 44 -9.38 11.68 -3.63
N SER A 45 -9.22 13.00 -3.52
CA SER A 45 -8.17 13.73 -4.22
C SER A 45 -6.85 13.74 -3.43
N ILE A 46 -5.75 14.07 -4.10
CA ILE A 46 -4.43 14.20 -3.46
C ILE A 46 -4.39 15.24 -2.33
N GLY A 47 -5.28 16.24 -2.37
CA GLY A 47 -5.39 17.27 -1.34
C GLY A 47 -6.07 16.76 -0.07
N GLU A 48 -6.94 15.76 -0.20
CA GLU A 48 -7.75 15.22 0.91
C GLU A 48 -7.04 14.06 1.62
N VAL A 49 -6.15 13.34 0.94
CA VAL A 49 -5.31 12.29 1.55
C VAL A 49 -4.00 12.87 2.08
N GLY A 50 -3.43 12.24 3.12
CA GLY A 50 -2.10 12.63 3.60
C GLY A 50 -2.05 14.09 4.08
N THR A 51 -3.08 14.56 4.80
CA THR A 51 -3.21 15.98 5.19
C THR A 51 -2.04 16.53 5.99
N THR A 52 -1.27 15.65 6.65
CA THR A 52 -0.06 15.99 7.40
C THR A 52 1.19 16.12 6.51
N LEU A 53 1.11 15.64 5.26
CA LEU A 53 2.22 15.62 4.30
C LEU A 53 2.17 16.83 3.37
N THR A 54 3.35 17.36 3.05
CA THR A 54 3.54 18.39 2.03
C THR A 54 3.36 17.82 0.62
N ASP A 55 3.08 18.69 -0.36
CA ASP A 55 2.94 18.28 -1.76
C ASP A 55 4.20 17.58 -2.30
N ALA A 56 5.39 18.01 -1.85
CA ALA A 56 6.63 17.39 -2.25
C ALA A 56 6.79 15.97 -1.68
N GLN A 57 6.44 15.77 -0.41
CA GLN A 57 6.41 14.46 0.23
C GLN A 57 5.38 13.53 -0.44
N LYS A 58 4.19 14.05 -0.79
CA LYS A 58 3.18 13.30 -1.53
C LYS A 58 3.68 12.85 -2.91
N ASN A 59 4.35 13.75 -3.65
CA ASN A 59 4.97 13.42 -4.92
C ASN A 59 6.09 12.37 -4.78
N PHE A 60 6.87 12.44 -3.70
CA PHE A 60 7.88 11.43 -3.39
C PHE A 60 7.25 10.05 -3.18
N VAL A 61 6.19 9.96 -2.38
CA VAL A 61 5.44 8.70 -2.16
C VAL A 61 4.89 8.17 -3.48
N LEU A 62 4.21 8.99 -4.29
CA LEU A 62 3.65 8.56 -5.58
C LEU A 62 4.72 8.01 -6.53
N ARG A 63 5.90 8.61 -6.57
CA ARG A 63 7.04 8.10 -7.35
C ARG A 63 7.51 6.74 -6.85
N ARG A 64 7.63 6.56 -5.53
CA ARG A 64 8.01 5.27 -4.93
C ARG A 64 6.97 4.17 -5.20
N LEU A 65 5.69 4.53 -5.28
CA LEU A 65 4.60 3.62 -5.63
C LEU A 65 4.44 3.37 -7.14
N HIS A 66 5.25 3.98 -8.00
CA HIS A 66 5.14 3.95 -9.47
C HIS A 66 3.82 4.53 -10.02
N PHE A 67 3.27 5.55 -9.35
CA PHE A 67 2.10 6.33 -9.79
C PHE A 67 2.48 7.77 -10.20
N ASP A 68 3.70 7.97 -10.70
CA ASP A 68 4.23 9.26 -11.16
C ASP A 68 3.62 9.74 -12.48
N ALA A 69 3.08 8.83 -13.29
CA ALA A 69 2.47 9.11 -14.59
C ALA A 69 0.96 9.39 -14.53
N LEU A 70 0.40 9.70 -13.34
CA LEU A 70 -1.02 10.01 -13.20
C LEU A 70 -1.40 11.29 -13.98
N THR A 71 -2.48 11.22 -14.74
CA THR A 71 -2.97 12.34 -15.55
C THR A 71 -3.86 13.32 -14.78
N SER A 72 -4.44 12.89 -13.65
CA SER A 72 -5.24 13.71 -12.74
C SER A 72 -4.97 13.26 -11.31
N PHE A 73 -4.96 14.24 -10.41
CA PHE A 73 -4.83 14.03 -8.96
C PHE A 73 -6.17 14.26 -8.23
N ASP A 74 -7.26 14.47 -8.97
CA ASP A 74 -8.59 14.71 -8.42
C ASP A 74 -9.23 13.41 -7.92
N GLN A 75 -8.87 12.27 -8.54
CA GLN A 75 -9.33 10.94 -8.16
C GLN A 75 -8.11 10.02 -8.10
N LEU A 76 -7.64 9.78 -6.89
CA LEU A 76 -6.52 8.86 -6.70
C LEU A 76 -6.97 7.40 -6.83
N PRO A 77 -6.09 6.52 -7.34
CA PRO A 77 -6.29 5.09 -7.23
C PRO A 77 -6.45 4.67 -5.76
N PRO A 78 -7.37 3.72 -5.45
CA PRO A 78 -7.58 3.22 -4.09
C PRO A 78 -6.30 2.78 -3.38
N GLU A 79 -5.35 2.21 -4.13
CA GLU A 79 -4.05 1.75 -3.63
C GLU A 79 -3.22 2.91 -3.06
N CYS A 80 -3.19 4.05 -3.76
CA CYS A 80 -2.49 5.24 -3.28
C CYS A 80 -3.13 5.79 -2.02
N THR A 81 -4.46 5.93 -2.02
CA THR A 81 -5.23 6.43 -0.88
C THR A 81 -4.99 5.59 0.37
N PHE A 82 -5.06 4.26 0.23
CA PHE A 82 -4.83 3.33 1.32
C PHE A 82 -3.41 3.48 1.90
N ILE A 83 -2.39 3.52 1.04
CA ILE A 83 -1.00 3.69 1.49
C ILE A 83 -0.79 5.04 2.19
N PHE A 84 -1.35 6.13 1.67
CA PHE A 84 -1.26 7.43 2.33
C PHE A 84 -1.91 7.43 3.72
N GLU A 85 -3.10 6.85 3.86
CA GLU A 85 -3.76 6.70 5.16
C GLU A 85 -2.91 5.87 6.13
N LYS A 86 -2.30 4.77 5.67
CA LYS A 86 -1.42 3.94 6.50
C LYS A 86 -0.12 4.63 6.89
N ILE A 87 0.48 5.46 6.02
CA ILE A 87 1.67 6.26 6.36
C ILE A 87 1.36 7.26 7.48
N GLU A 88 0.19 7.91 7.44
CA GLU A 88 -0.21 8.84 8.51
C GLU A 88 -0.48 8.13 9.85
N GLN A 89 -0.94 6.88 9.79
CA GLN A 89 -1.25 6.09 10.99
C GLN A 89 -0.03 5.35 11.55
N MET A 90 0.99 5.08 10.73
CA MET A 90 2.20 4.34 11.11
C MET A 90 3.08 5.14 12.08
N PRO A 91 3.29 4.68 13.33
CA PRO A 91 4.24 5.31 14.24
C PRO A 91 5.68 5.04 13.79
N THR A 92 6.55 6.04 13.91
CA THR A 92 7.98 5.92 13.52
C THR A 92 8.68 4.78 14.26
N GLN A 93 8.35 4.54 15.53
CA GLN A 93 8.94 3.46 16.32
C GLN A 93 8.55 2.07 15.82
N GLU A 94 7.27 1.86 15.48
CA GLU A 94 6.79 0.60 14.90
C GLU A 94 7.40 0.38 13.51
N ALA A 95 7.49 1.44 12.71
CA ALA A 95 8.12 1.38 11.40
C ALA A 95 9.58 0.89 11.45
N ILE A 96 10.36 1.35 12.43
CA ILE A 96 11.74 0.87 12.64
C ILE A 96 11.77 -0.61 13.01
N GLU A 97 10.83 -1.09 13.83
CA GLU A 97 10.74 -2.49 14.21
C GLU A 97 10.44 -3.37 13.01
N ILE A 98 9.46 -2.96 12.17
CA ILE A 98 9.13 -3.64 10.91
C ILE A 98 10.35 -3.71 9.98
N LEU A 99 11.09 -2.61 9.82
CA LEU A 99 12.29 -2.60 8.98
C LEU A 99 13.40 -3.52 9.50
N LYS A 100 13.60 -3.58 10.82
CA LYS A 100 14.58 -4.49 11.43
C LYS A 100 14.24 -5.94 11.15
N ASP A 101 12.96 -6.30 11.32
CA ASP A 101 12.48 -7.65 11.06
C ASP A 101 12.61 -7.99 9.57
N ALA A 102 12.27 -7.06 8.68
CA ALA A 102 12.42 -7.23 7.24
C ALA A 102 13.88 -7.43 6.81
N ILE A 103 14.83 -6.67 7.36
CA ILE A 103 16.26 -6.86 7.06
C ILE A 103 16.72 -8.26 7.48
N ALA A 104 16.25 -8.76 8.62
CA ALA A 104 16.61 -10.09 9.10
C ALA A 104 15.98 -11.21 8.25
N GLU A 105 14.74 -11.04 7.81
CA GLU A 105 14.04 -12.01 6.96
C GLU A 105 14.63 -12.06 5.54
N HIS A 106 15.00 -10.91 4.99
CA HIS A 106 15.41 -10.77 3.59
C HIS A 106 16.93 -10.65 3.37
N GLU A 107 17.77 -10.81 4.39
CA GLU A 107 19.24 -10.64 4.28
C GLU A 107 19.87 -11.48 3.16
N ASN A 108 19.35 -12.68 2.91
CA ASN A 108 19.87 -13.62 1.92
C ASN A 108 18.88 -13.85 0.76
N ASP A 109 17.90 -12.98 0.59
CA ASP A 109 16.88 -13.11 -0.45
C ASP A 109 17.33 -12.44 -1.75
N VAL A 110 17.44 -13.24 -2.82
CA VAL A 110 17.86 -12.79 -4.14
C VAL A 110 16.77 -11.96 -4.85
N ASN A 111 15.51 -12.07 -4.41
CA ASN A 111 14.40 -11.35 -5.05
C ASN A 111 14.22 -9.93 -4.52
N VAL A 112 14.82 -9.58 -3.38
CA VAL A 112 14.84 -8.18 -2.90
C VAL A 112 16.01 -7.45 -3.55
N GLN A 113 15.75 -6.24 -4.04
CA GLN A 113 16.78 -5.44 -4.71
C GLN A 113 17.81 -4.95 -3.67
N ASP A 114 19.11 -5.08 -4.00
CA ASP A 114 20.21 -4.73 -3.08
C ASP A 114 20.13 -3.30 -2.56
N HIS A 115 19.67 -2.35 -3.38
CA HIS A 115 19.51 -0.96 -2.96
C HIS A 115 18.39 -0.76 -1.94
N ASP A 116 17.32 -1.56 -1.99
CA ASP A 116 16.21 -1.47 -1.04
C ASP A 116 16.67 -2.02 0.33
N LEU A 117 17.42 -3.12 0.35
CA LEU A 117 18.03 -3.63 1.59
C LEU A 117 19.04 -2.65 2.20
N GLU A 118 19.88 -2.01 1.38
CA GLU A 118 20.82 -1.00 1.84
C GLU A 118 20.08 0.23 2.40
N LEU A 119 19.00 0.69 1.74
CA LEU A 119 18.15 1.75 2.24
C LEU A 119 17.58 1.41 3.61
N TRP A 120 17.00 0.20 3.77
CA TRP A 120 16.40 -0.20 5.04
C TRP A 120 17.44 -0.21 6.17
N ARG A 121 18.66 -0.70 5.89
CA ARG A 121 19.77 -0.65 6.84
C ARG A 121 20.14 0.77 7.21
N GLU A 122 20.30 1.65 6.21
CA GLU A 122 20.66 3.04 6.44
C GLU A 122 19.59 3.78 7.25
N LEU A 123 18.30 3.56 6.95
CA LEU A 123 17.17 4.14 7.68
C LEU A 123 17.15 3.70 9.16
N VAL A 124 17.44 2.43 9.43
CA VAL A 124 17.52 1.90 10.80
C VAL A 124 18.75 2.45 11.54
N ASP A 125 19.90 2.51 10.87
CA ASP A 125 21.16 2.99 11.45
C ASP A 125 21.12 4.51 11.68
N TYR A 126 20.42 5.27 10.84
CA TYR A 126 20.25 6.72 10.99
C TYR A 126 19.62 7.09 12.33
N ASN A 127 18.65 6.30 12.82
CA ASN A 127 18.05 6.47 14.14
C ASN A 127 19.07 6.26 15.28
N SER A 128 20.00 5.32 15.10
CA SER A 128 21.03 5.03 16.11
C SER A 128 21.99 6.21 16.33
N HIS A 129 22.14 7.06 15.32
CA HIS A 129 23.03 8.22 15.33
C HIS A 129 22.38 9.51 15.85
N GLY A 130 21.08 9.52 16.18
CA GLY A 130 20.42 10.67 16.82
C GLY A 130 20.48 11.97 16.01
N PHE A 131 20.59 11.89 14.69
CA PHE A 131 20.45 13.06 13.81
C PHE A 131 18.96 13.43 13.71
N HIS A 132 18.42 14.01 14.79
CA HIS A 132 17.45 15.08 14.60
C HIS A 132 18.19 16.15 13.79
N HIS A 133 17.69 16.48 12.60
CA HIS A 133 18.15 17.65 11.85
C HIS A 133 17.87 18.89 12.72
N ALA A 134 18.81 19.24 13.59
CA ALA A 134 18.74 20.36 14.52
C ALA A 134 18.88 21.73 13.81
N GLU A 135 18.62 21.80 12.51
CA GLU A 135 18.71 23.03 11.71
C GLU A 135 17.35 23.61 11.32
N ASP A 136 16.23 22.94 11.59
CA ASP A 136 14.87 23.49 11.35
C ASP A 136 14.36 24.46 12.43
N GLU A 137 15.18 24.83 13.43
CA GLU A 137 14.80 25.88 14.40
C GLU A 137 15.18 27.30 13.97
N LYS A 138 15.73 27.52 12.77
CA LYS A 138 16.07 28.88 12.30
C LYS A 138 15.59 29.19 10.88
N LYS A 139 14.27 29.11 10.63
CA LYS A 139 13.44 30.21 10.08
C LYS A 139 11.98 29.76 9.92
N SER A 140 11.26 29.57 11.03
CA SER A 140 9.79 29.42 10.97
C SER A 140 9.15 30.79 10.73
N GLU A 141 8.81 31.11 9.48
CA GLU A 141 7.89 32.21 9.19
C GLU A 141 6.46 31.69 9.40
N SER A 142 5.87 32.03 10.55
CA SER A 142 4.46 31.79 10.82
C SER A 142 3.61 32.64 9.88
N SER A 143 2.90 32.01 8.93
CA SER A 143 1.77 32.64 8.26
C SER A 143 0.47 32.21 8.92
N ILE A 144 -0.39 33.19 9.19
CA ILE A 144 -1.67 33.04 9.84
C ILE A 144 -2.72 33.01 8.74
N ASP A 145 -3.58 31.98 8.71
CA ASP A 145 -4.76 31.98 7.85
C ASP A 145 -5.74 33.09 8.29
N GLU A 146 -6.70 33.46 7.44
CA GLU A 146 -7.69 34.51 7.74
C GLU A 146 -8.57 34.21 8.98
N LYS A 147 -8.37 33.06 9.65
CA LYS A 147 -9.10 32.58 10.82
C LYS A 147 -8.23 32.28 12.05
N GLY A 148 -6.94 32.59 12.03
CA GLY A 148 -6.08 32.57 13.22
C GLY A 148 -5.43 31.22 13.56
N ASN A 149 -5.44 30.23 12.66
CA ASN A 149 -4.82 28.93 12.93
C ASN A 149 -3.36 28.87 12.44
N PRO A 150 -2.43 28.31 13.23
CA PRO A 150 -1.03 28.15 12.82
C PRO A 150 -0.89 26.99 11.82
N VAL A 151 -0.45 27.29 10.60
CA VAL A 151 -0.06 26.29 9.60
C VAL A 151 1.44 26.02 9.72
N LYS A 152 1.82 24.77 9.97
CA LYS A 152 3.22 24.34 10.05
C LYS A 152 3.68 23.99 8.62
N VAL A 153 4.37 24.91 7.96
CA VAL A 153 4.88 24.72 6.59
C VAL A 153 6.34 24.27 6.67
N THR A 154 6.60 22.98 6.42
CA THR A 154 7.95 22.46 6.20
C THR A 154 8.30 22.65 4.73
N ALA A 155 8.94 23.77 4.37
CA ALA A 155 9.30 24.07 3.00
C ALA A 155 10.61 23.35 2.63
N ILE A 156 10.52 22.23 1.92
CA ILE A 156 11.67 21.60 1.26
C ILE A 156 11.81 22.25 -0.13
N SER A 157 12.96 22.88 -0.42
CA SER A 157 13.23 23.42 -1.76
C SER A 157 13.66 22.30 -2.69
N TYR A 158 12.80 21.94 -3.64
CA TYR A 158 13.17 21.07 -4.76
C TYR A 158 13.56 21.94 -5.96
N GLY A 159 14.85 21.95 -6.26
CA GLY A 159 15.35 22.38 -7.56
C GLY A 159 14.91 21.38 -8.64
N ASP A 160 14.58 21.94 -9.80
CA ASP A 160 14.39 21.28 -11.09
C ASP A 160 15.39 20.12 -11.30
N GLU A 161 14.93 19.02 -11.92
CA GLU A 161 15.69 17.79 -12.23
C GLU A 161 15.83 16.74 -11.09
N ALA A 162 14.71 16.16 -10.64
CA ALA A 162 14.74 14.87 -9.94
C ALA A 162 14.88 13.69 -10.93
N HIS A 163 16.00 13.67 -11.67
CA HIS A 163 16.67 12.46 -12.11
C HIS A 163 17.75 12.15 -11.07
N SER A 164 17.40 11.39 -10.04
CA SER A 164 18.39 10.89 -9.06
C SER A 164 17.90 9.55 -8.48
N ASN A 165 17.76 8.49 -9.26
CA ASN A 165 18.89 7.63 -9.61
C ASN A 165 20.03 8.36 -10.32
N ASP A 166 21.05 8.79 -9.58
CA ASP A 166 22.36 9.02 -10.18
C ASP A 166 22.81 7.67 -10.78
N PRO A 167 22.88 7.51 -12.11
CA PRO A 167 23.24 6.25 -12.75
C PRO A 167 24.67 5.81 -12.45
N SER A 168 25.47 6.66 -11.79
CA SER A 168 26.86 6.37 -11.46
C SER A 168 27.07 5.78 -10.06
N THR A 169 26.10 5.94 -9.13
CA THR A 169 26.28 5.53 -7.73
C THR A 169 25.19 4.58 -7.19
N GLY A 170 23.96 4.62 -7.72
CA GLY A 170 22.90 3.63 -7.38
C GLY A 170 22.49 3.58 -5.89
N LYS A 171 22.90 4.56 -5.09
CA LYS A 171 22.58 4.62 -3.65
C LYS A 171 21.31 5.44 -3.43
N PRO A 172 20.37 4.96 -2.62
CA PRO A 172 19.20 5.72 -2.23
C PRO A 172 19.62 6.78 -1.19
N GLU A 173 19.30 8.05 -1.46
CA GLU A 173 19.60 9.16 -0.54
C GLU A 173 18.43 9.37 0.44
N ILE A 174 18.75 9.48 1.73
CA ILE A 174 17.77 9.82 2.76
C ILE A 174 17.48 11.32 2.68
N VAL A 175 16.37 11.68 2.03
CA VAL A 175 15.91 13.07 1.88
C VAL A 175 15.06 13.48 3.08
N ASP A 176 14.15 12.59 3.51
CA ASP A 176 13.28 12.79 4.66
C ASP A 176 13.16 11.47 5.42
N TRP A 177 13.91 11.38 6.51
CA TRP A 177 14.03 10.15 7.28
C TRP A 177 12.67 9.71 7.87
N ASP A 178 11.89 10.62 8.45
CA ASP A 178 10.64 10.25 9.12
C ASP A 178 9.58 9.74 8.13
N LEU A 179 9.51 10.37 6.95
CA LEU A 179 8.63 9.89 5.88
C LEU A 179 9.12 8.56 5.30
N GLN A 180 10.41 8.45 4.95
CA GLN A 180 10.95 7.27 4.28
C GLN A 180 10.87 6.02 5.16
N VAL A 181 11.15 6.14 6.46
CA VAL A 181 11.00 5.04 7.42
C VAL A 181 9.56 4.53 7.44
N ARG A 182 8.57 5.43 7.55
CA ARG A 182 7.16 5.05 7.58
C ARG A 182 6.68 4.48 6.24
N LEU A 183 7.12 5.06 5.12
CA LEU A 183 6.78 4.59 3.78
C LEU A 183 7.28 3.17 3.53
N GLU A 184 8.57 2.90 3.76
CA GLU A 184 9.13 1.57 3.54
C GLU A 184 8.52 0.53 4.49
N ALA A 185 8.30 0.89 5.75
CA ALA A 185 7.62 0.01 6.69
C ALA A 185 6.17 -0.31 6.27
N VAL A 186 5.41 0.69 5.81
CA VAL A 186 4.05 0.48 5.31
C VAL A 186 4.05 -0.41 4.07
N LEU A 187 5.01 -0.23 3.15
CA LEU A 187 5.15 -1.07 1.98
C LEU A 187 5.45 -2.53 2.31
N ILE A 188 6.23 -2.79 3.35
CA ILE A 188 6.54 -4.14 3.81
C ILE A 188 5.35 -4.75 4.56
N ALA A 189 4.68 -3.96 5.39
CA ALA A 189 3.63 -4.44 6.29
C ALA A 189 2.28 -4.67 5.60
N TYR A 190 1.91 -3.79 4.66
CA TYR A 190 0.60 -3.81 3.99
C TYR A 190 0.68 -4.12 2.51
N TRP A 191 1.87 -4.14 1.95
CA TRP A 191 2.05 -4.56 0.57
C TRP A 191 3.24 -5.51 0.47
N SER A 192 3.70 -5.76 -0.75
CA SER A 192 4.85 -6.63 -0.94
C SER A 192 6.14 -5.81 -0.99
N PRO A 193 7.23 -6.26 -0.35
CA PRO A 193 8.55 -5.69 -0.59
C PRO A 193 9.01 -5.91 -2.04
N TYR A 194 8.49 -6.94 -2.72
CA TYR A 194 8.85 -7.29 -4.09
C TYR A 194 8.03 -6.48 -5.11
N PRO A 195 8.69 -5.64 -5.95
CA PRO A 195 7.99 -4.85 -6.97
C PRO A 195 7.16 -5.70 -7.94
N GLU A 196 7.64 -6.89 -8.31
CA GLU A 196 6.98 -7.80 -9.24
C GLU A 196 5.67 -8.35 -8.66
N VAL A 197 5.62 -8.58 -7.35
CA VAL A 197 4.40 -9.00 -6.66
C VAL A 197 3.44 -7.82 -6.56
N ARG A 198 3.94 -6.62 -6.20
CA ARG A 198 3.12 -5.40 -6.15
C ARG A 198 2.43 -5.08 -7.47
N ALA A 199 3.07 -5.38 -8.61
CA ALA A 199 2.49 -5.14 -9.92
C ALA A 199 1.21 -5.96 -10.21
N VAL A 200 0.97 -7.04 -9.45
CA VAL A 200 -0.17 -7.96 -9.67
C VAL A 200 -1.07 -8.12 -8.44
N THR A 201 -0.75 -7.48 -7.32
CA THR A 201 -1.53 -7.54 -6.09
C THR A 201 -1.99 -6.15 -5.66
N ARG A 202 -3.09 -6.10 -4.89
CA ARG A 202 -3.54 -4.88 -4.20
C ARG A 202 -2.99 -4.89 -2.77
N PRO A 203 -2.77 -3.73 -2.14
CA PRO A 203 -2.32 -3.62 -0.76
C PRO A 203 -3.43 -3.81 0.28
N PHE A 204 -4.67 -4.08 -0.15
CA PHE A 204 -5.82 -4.23 0.72
C PHE A 204 -6.72 -5.38 0.24
N ASP A 205 -7.52 -5.88 1.18
CA ASP A 205 -8.51 -6.92 0.97
C ASP A 205 -9.93 -6.35 0.91
N ASP A 206 -10.77 -6.94 0.07
CA ASP A 206 -12.20 -6.61 -0.03
C ASP A 206 -13.03 -7.73 0.61
N PRO A 207 -13.62 -7.51 1.81
CA PRO A 207 -14.38 -8.54 2.52
C PRO A 207 -15.73 -8.86 1.84
N THR A 208 -16.18 -8.04 0.89
CA THR A 208 -17.41 -8.28 0.13
C THR A 208 -17.20 -9.24 -1.04
N LEU A 209 -15.95 -9.47 -1.44
CA LEU A 209 -15.61 -10.36 -2.54
C LEU A 209 -15.87 -11.82 -2.12
N PRO A 210 -16.78 -12.54 -2.81
CA PRO A 210 -17.10 -13.91 -2.44
C PRO A 210 -15.96 -14.85 -2.81
N VAL A 211 -15.29 -15.40 -1.79
CA VAL A 211 -14.29 -16.47 -1.93
C VAL A 211 -14.95 -17.85 -1.82
N GLU A 212 -14.33 -18.89 -2.39
CA GLU A 212 -14.75 -20.29 -2.21
C GLU A 212 -16.22 -20.60 -2.59
N THR A 213 -16.72 -20.00 -3.68
CA THR A 213 -18.11 -20.25 -4.13
C THR A 213 -18.31 -21.68 -4.65
N PHE A 214 -19.54 -22.20 -4.56
CA PHE A 214 -19.91 -23.51 -5.15
C PHE A 214 -19.50 -23.66 -6.62
N ARG A 215 -19.50 -22.54 -7.37
CA ARG A 215 -19.10 -22.49 -8.77
C ARG A 215 -17.65 -22.95 -8.96
N VAL A 216 -16.72 -22.52 -8.11
CA VAL A 216 -15.30 -22.90 -8.18
C VAL A 216 -15.15 -24.41 -8.01
N TYR A 217 -15.87 -25.01 -7.05
CA TYR A 217 -15.87 -26.45 -6.84
C TYR A 217 -16.47 -27.23 -8.01
N LEU A 218 -17.63 -26.81 -8.53
CA LEU A 218 -18.29 -27.46 -9.65
C LEU A 218 -17.38 -27.48 -10.88
N ILE A 219 -16.82 -26.32 -11.23
CA ILE A 219 -15.95 -26.16 -12.39
C ILE A 219 -14.64 -26.94 -12.17
N GLY A 220 -14.04 -26.86 -10.98
CA GLY A 220 -12.82 -27.59 -10.63
C GLY A 220 -12.96 -29.11 -10.74
N ILE A 221 -14.07 -29.68 -10.25
CA ILE A 221 -14.36 -31.12 -10.37
C ILE A 221 -14.52 -31.53 -11.83
N ILE A 222 -15.26 -30.75 -12.63
CA ILE A 222 -15.46 -31.03 -14.05
C ILE A 222 -14.12 -31.05 -14.80
N TRP A 223 -13.29 -30.01 -14.62
CA TRP A 223 -12.00 -29.92 -15.31
C TRP A 223 -10.98 -30.96 -14.84
N THR A 224 -11.00 -31.30 -13.55
CA THR A 224 -10.19 -32.41 -13.02
C THR A 224 -10.58 -33.74 -13.68
N GLY A 225 -11.88 -34.01 -13.82
CA GLY A 225 -12.39 -35.20 -14.51
C GLY A 225 -12.00 -35.24 -15.98
N ILE A 226 -12.17 -34.12 -16.71
CA ILE A 226 -11.79 -34.00 -18.12
C ILE A 226 -10.27 -34.21 -18.30
N GLY A 227 -9.46 -33.57 -17.47
CA GLY A 227 -8.01 -33.71 -17.50
C GLY A 227 -7.56 -35.15 -17.27
N ALA A 228 -8.15 -35.83 -16.28
CA ALA A 228 -7.87 -37.24 -16.01
C ALA A 228 -8.24 -38.14 -17.20
N VAL A 229 -9.43 -37.94 -17.80
CA VAL A 229 -9.87 -38.72 -18.96
C VAL A 229 -8.96 -38.51 -20.16
N ILE A 230 -8.63 -37.27 -20.51
CA ILE A 230 -7.77 -36.97 -21.65
C ILE A 230 -6.38 -37.57 -21.43
N ASN A 231 -5.77 -37.31 -20.27
CA ASN A 231 -4.41 -37.78 -19.99
C ASN A 231 -4.33 -39.32 -19.97
N GLN A 232 -5.30 -40.00 -19.37
CA GLN A 232 -5.31 -41.45 -19.31
C GLN A 232 -5.67 -42.10 -20.65
N PHE A 233 -6.58 -41.50 -21.42
CA PHE A 233 -7.01 -42.07 -22.71
C PHE A 233 -5.94 -41.95 -23.79
N PHE A 234 -5.13 -40.88 -23.77
CA PHE A 234 -4.11 -40.62 -24.77
C PHE A 234 -2.69 -41.06 -24.35
N SER A 235 -2.52 -41.67 -23.17
CA SER A 235 -1.21 -42.12 -22.68
C SER A 235 -0.55 -43.17 -23.58
N GLU A 236 -1.34 -44.06 -24.16
CA GLU A 236 -0.86 -45.17 -25.00
C GLU A 236 -0.57 -44.75 -26.46
N ARG A 237 -0.85 -43.50 -26.84
CA ARG A 237 -0.55 -43.01 -28.20
C ARG A 237 0.92 -42.62 -28.33
N GLN A 238 1.45 -42.77 -29.53
CA GLN A 238 2.79 -42.31 -29.90
C GLN A 238 2.66 -41.32 -31.07
N PRO A 239 2.89 -40.01 -30.85
CA PRO A 239 3.28 -39.37 -29.59
C PRO A 239 2.12 -39.28 -28.57
N ALA A 240 2.47 -39.24 -27.27
CA ALA A 240 1.49 -39.07 -26.19
C ALA A 240 0.95 -37.64 -26.18
N ILE A 241 -0.36 -37.50 -25.93
CA ILE A 241 -1.03 -36.20 -25.85
C ILE A 241 -1.42 -35.97 -24.40
N THR A 242 -0.97 -34.86 -23.81
CA THR A 242 -1.29 -34.47 -22.43
C THR A 242 -1.94 -33.09 -22.38
N LEU A 243 -2.93 -32.95 -21.51
CA LEU A 243 -3.54 -31.67 -21.16
C LEU A 243 -2.82 -31.10 -19.94
N ASN A 244 -2.02 -30.05 -20.16
CA ASN A 244 -1.31 -29.36 -19.09
C ASN A 244 -2.24 -28.42 -18.32
N MET A 245 -1.95 -28.23 -17.03
CA MET A 245 -2.75 -27.38 -16.14
C MET A 245 -2.84 -25.93 -16.65
N SER A 246 -1.78 -25.39 -17.24
CA SER A 246 -1.79 -24.03 -17.79
C SER A 246 -2.84 -23.82 -18.88
N VAL A 247 -3.13 -24.85 -19.69
CA VAL A 247 -4.16 -24.77 -20.75
C VAL A 247 -5.55 -24.74 -20.11
N VAL A 248 -5.76 -25.53 -19.05
CA VAL A 248 -6.99 -25.53 -18.27
C VAL A 248 -7.22 -24.17 -17.62
N GLN A 249 -6.18 -23.55 -17.06
CA GLN A 249 -6.25 -22.20 -16.47
C GLN A 249 -6.73 -21.15 -17.49
N VAL A 250 -6.25 -21.22 -18.74
CA VAL A 250 -6.71 -20.30 -19.81
C VAL A 250 -8.20 -20.49 -20.11
N PHE A 251 -8.69 -21.73 -20.13
CA PHE A 251 -10.12 -22.01 -20.32
C PHE A 251 -10.99 -21.61 -19.13
N LEU A 252 -10.41 -21.52 -17.94
CA LEU A 252 -11.06 -21.08 -16.71
C LEU A 252 -11.13 -19.55 -16.59
N TYR A 253 -10.47 -18.79 -17.45
CA TYR A 253 -10.40 -17.33 -17.34
C TYR A 253 -11.43 -16.61 -18.24
N PRO A 254 -12.30 -15.70 -17.73
CA PRO A 254 -12.82 -15.56 -16.37
C PRO A 254 -14.18 -16.25 -16.30
N SER A 255 -14.19 -17.51 -15.86
CA SER A 255 -15.43 -18.17 -15.44
C SER A 255 -15.80 -17.61 -14.07
#